data_AF-A0A8T6N6C3-F1
#
_entry.id   AF-A0A8T6N6C3-F1
#
_cell.length_a   1.000
_cell.length_b   1.000
_cell.length_c   1.000
_cell.angle_alpha   90.00
_cell.angle_beta   90.00
_cell.angle_gamma   90.00
#
_symmetry.space_group_name_H-M   'P 1'
#
loop_
_entity.id
_entity.type
_entity.pdbx_description
1 polymer ?
#
loop_
_entity_poly.entity_id
_entity_poly.type
_entity_poly.pdbx_seq_one_letter_code
_entity_poly.pdbx_strand_id
1 'polypeptide(L)'
;MKTRITASLIAIIASVSLSAGTTAHAEDWNYKNPANPSKTAKKLKDSQYKGWHYERKFEGFRKCVMARESGGNYKVNGKWGSGAYQFIQSTWDSAMKQADKPEWVGVRPHKAPPYVQDEAFWIKANPYPKKKGLHGRSHWSSSHAAKFGFKTFDC
;
A
#
# COMPACT_ATOMS: atom_id res chain seq x y z
N MET A 1 -2.27 44.85 -64.04
CA MET A 1 -1.76 43.46 -63.96
C MET A 1 -2.09 42.91 -62.59
N LYS A 2 -2.95 41.88 -62.51
CA LYS A 2 -3.32 41.19 -61.26
C LYS A 2 -2.51 39.90 -61.16
N THR A 3 -1.48 39.89 -60.32
CA THR A 3 -0.70 38.67 -60.05
C THR A 3 -1.28 37.98 -58.83
N ARG A 4 -1.81 36.77 -59.03
CA ARG A 4 -2.26 35.86 -57.97
C ARG A 4 -1.02 35.18 -57.39
N ILE A 5 -0.85 35.24 -56.07
CA ILE A 5 0.10 34.38 -55.35
C ILE A 5 -0.74 33.45 -54.47
N THR A 6 -0.79 32.20 -54.89
CA THR A 6 -1.30 31.06 -54.12
C THR A 6 -0.38 30.81 -52.93
N ALA A 7 -0.90 30.99 -51.72
CA ALA A 7 -0.21 30.61 -50.49
C ALA A 7 -0.46 29.11 -50.24
N SER A 8 0.59 28.31 -50.38
CA SER A 8 0.59 26.89 -50.02
C SER A 8 0.44 26.74 -48.50
N LEU A 9 -0.57 25.95 -48.09
CA LEU A 9 -0.73 25.47 -46.72
C LEU A 9 0.51 24.66 -46.32
N ILE A 10 1.24 25.13 -45.31
CA ILE A 10 2.19 24.30 -44.56
C ILE A 10 1.38 23.66 -43.43
N ALA A 11 1.01 22.39 -43.59
CA ALA A 11 0.45 21.60 -42.52
C ALA A 11 1.57 21.22 -41.55
N ILE A 12 1.65 21.91 -40.42
CA ILE A 12 2.52 21.54 -39.30
C ILE A 12 1.88 20.34 -38.61
N ILE A 13 2.35 19.14 -38.94
CA ILE A 13 2.05 17.92 -38.18
C ILE A 13 2.84 18.06 -36.87
N ALA A 14 2.16 18.48 -35.81
CA ALA A 14 2.70 18.39 -34.46
C ALA A 14 2.74 16.92 -34.05
N SER A 15 3.91 16.29 -34.18
CA SER A 15 4.20 14.98 -33.61
C SER A 15 4.12 15.08 -32.09
N VAL A 16 2.95 14.81 -31.52
CA VAL A 16 2.83 14.58 -30.07
C VAL A 16 3.58 13.28 -29.78
N SER A 17 4.83 13.44 -29.34
CA SER A 17 5.63 12.33 -28.84
C SER A 17 4.94 11.82 -27.58
N LEU A 18 4.36 10.63 -27.66
CA LEU A 18 3.87 9.90 -26.50
C LEU A 18 5.10 9.54 -25.66
N SER A 19 5.40 10.35 -24.64
CA SER A 19 6.38 9.99 -23.64
C SER A 19 5.85 8.74 -22.93
N ALA A 20 6.35 7.57 -23.31
CA ALA A 20 6.16 6.35 -22.56
C ALA A 20 6.64 6.61 -21.14
N GLY A 21 5.69 6.70 -20.21
CA GLY A 21 5.99 6.94 -18.80
C GLY A 21 6.95 5.86 -18.31
N THR A 22 8.17 6.26 -17.99
CA THR A 22 9.03 5.48 -17.11
C THR A 22 8.27 5.29 -15.81
N THR A 23 7.71 4.09 -15.60
CA THR A 23 7.29 3.66 -14.28
C THR A 23 8.56 3.63 -13.43
N ALA A 24 8.78 4.69 -12.65
CA ALA A 24 9.75 4.67 -11.57
C ALA A 24 9.26 3.60 -10.58
N HIS A 25 9.62 2.35 -10.84
CA HIS A 25 9.43 1.26 -9.91
C HIS A 25 10.23 1.64 -8.67
N ALA A 26 9.57 1.75 -7.52
CA ALA A 26 10.25 2.10 -6.28
C ALA A 26 11.50 1.23 -6.14
N GLU A 27 12.66 1.89 -6.18
CA GLU A 27 13.97 1.27 -6.08
C GLU A 27 14.05 0.45 -4.78
N ASP A 28 15.00 -0.48 -4.68
CA ASP A 28 15.15 -1.33 -3.49
C ASP A 28 15.50 -0.46 -2.26
N TRP A 29 14.48 0.04 -1.58
CA TRP A 29 14.62 0.86 -0.38
C TRP A 29 15.31 0.03 0.70
N ASN A 30 16.61 0.29 0.86
CA ASN A 30 17.45 -0.34 1.87
C ASN A 30 17.20 0.30 3.25
N TYR A 31 16.03 0.03 3.84
CA TYR A 31 15.72 0.41 5.21
C TYR A 31 15.98 -0.75 6.19
N LYS A 32 16.48 -0.42 7.39
CA LYS A 32 16.54 -1.36 8.51
C LYS A 32 15.17 -1.46 9.17
N ASN A 33 14.71 -2.68 9.48
CA ASN A 33 13.44 -2.87 10.18
C ASN A 33 13.47 -2.11 11.53
N PRO A 34 12.60 -1.09 11.72
CA PRO A 34 12.65 -0.22 12.91
C PRO A 34 11.97 -0.82 14.13
N ALA A 35 11.26 -1.94 13.96
CA ALA A 35 10.57 -2.62 15.03
C ALA A 35 11.48 -3.68 15.65
N ASN A 36 11.47 -3.77 16.98
CA ASN A 36 11.95 -4.95 17.68
C ASN A 36 10.90 -6.03 17.50
N PRO A 37 11.11 -7.06 16.65
CA PRO A 37 10.06 -7.99 16.33
C PRO A 37 9.62 -8.73 17.58
N SER A 38 8.31 -8.77 17.83
CA SER A 38 7.70 -9.33 19.02
C SER A 38 6.34 -9.90 18.69
N LYS A 39 6.06 -11.12 19.16
CA LYS A 39 4.71 -11.70 19.14
C LYS A 39 3.79 -11.09 20.22
N THR A 40 4.33 -10.30 21.15
CA THR A 40 3.54 -9.51 22.10
C THR A 40 3.18 -8.15 21.49
N ALA A 41 1.91 -7.96 21.14
CA ALA A 41 1.39 -6.73 20.52
C ALA A 41 1.71 -5.44 21.30
N LYS A 42 1.64 -5.49 22.64
CA LYS A 42 1.94 -4.33 23.51
C LYS A 42 3.38 -3.82 23.38
N LYS A 43 4.33 -4.66 22.97
CA LYS A 43 5.74 -4.29 22.78
C LYS A 43 6.01 -3.65 21.42
N LEU A 44 5.05 -3.70 20.50
CA LEU A 44 5.20 -3.13 19.17
C LEU A 44 4.97 -1.62 19.21
N LYS A 45 5.77 -0.89 18.42
CA LYS A 45 5.64 0.56 18.24
C LYS A 45 4.31 0.91 17.59
N ASP A 46 3.82 2.12 17.88
CA ASP A 46 2.66 2.71 17.20
C ASP A 46 2.93 2.91 15.71
N SER A 47 1.86 3.11 14.94
CA SER A 47 1.97 3.34 13.51
C SER A 47 2.77 4.60 13.21
N GLN A 48 3.63 4.55 12.19
CA GLN A 48 4.31 5.72 11.64
C GLN A 48 3.36 6.55 10.77
N TYR A 49 2.30 5.95 10.22
CA TYR A 49 1.24 6.67 9.53
C TYR A 49 0.23 7.24 10.54
N LYS A 50 0.01 8.56 10.46
CA LYS A 50 -0.96 9.31 11.27
C LYS A 50 -1.92 10.15 10.40
N GLY A 51 -2.09 9.77 9.13
CA GLY A 51 -2.89 10.52 8.16
C GLY A 51 -4.40 10.25 8.24
N TRP A 52 -5.12 10.54 7.16
CA TRP A 52 -6.59 10.58 7.13
C TRP A 52 -7.30 9.28 7.56
N HIS A 53 -6.71 8.11 7.25
CA HIS A 53 -7.30 6.81 7.60
C HIS A 53 -6.97 6.35 9.03
N TYR A 54 -6.07 7.05 9.71
CA TYR A 54 -5.57 6.67 11.03
C TYR A 54 -6.59 6.95 12.13
N GLU A 55 -6.80 5.97 13.02
CA GLU A 55 -7.62 6.15 14.22
C GLU A 55 -6.92 5.57 15.46
N ARG A 56 -6.50 6.46 16.37
CA ARG A 56 -5.72 6.09 17.57
C ARG A 56 -6.36 4.98 18.41
N LYS A 57 -7.68 5.00 18.59
CA LYS A 57 -8.40 3.98 19.38
C LYS A 57 -8.27 2.55 18.84
N PHE A 58 -7.88 2.40 17.56
CA PHE A 58 -7.70 1.12 16.89
C PHE A 58 -6.24 0.69 16.73
N GLU A 59 -5.27 1.40 17.34
CA GLU A 59 -3.87 0.98 17.35
C GLU A 59 -3.68 -0.41 17.99
N GLY A 60 -4.48 -0.75 19.01
CA GLY A 60 -4.46 -2.10 19.61
C GLY A 60 -4.76 -3.20 18.59
N PHE A 61 -5.76 -2.97 17.72
CA PHE A 61 -6.10 -3.89 16.63
C PHE A 61 -4.94 -4.03 15.64
N ARG A 62 -4.38 -2.90 15.16
CA ARG A 62 -3.23 -2.93 14.24
C ARG A 62 -2.04 -3.70 14.82
N LYS A 63 -1.68 -3.45 16.08
CA LYS A 63 -0.57 -4.13 16.74
C LYS A 63 -0.83 -5.62 16.92
N CYS A 64 -2.07 -6.02 17.21
CA CYS A 64 -2.46 -7.43 17.25
C CYS A 64 -2.23 -8.12 15.89
N VAL A 65 -2.72 -7.51 14.80
CA VAL A 65 -2.49 -8.00 13.44
C VAL A 65 -1.00 -8.11 13.17
N MET A 66 -0.25 -7.03 13.38
CA MET A 66 1.18 -7.00 13.11
C MET A 66 1.98 -8.04 13.91
N ALA A 67 1.64 -8.25 15.18
CA ALA A 67 2.25 -9.29 16.02
C ALA A 67 1.99 -10.69 15.47
N ARG A 68 0.74 -10.97 15.08
CA ARG A 68 0.34 -12.25 14.49
C ARG A 68 1.07 -12.50 13.18
N GLU A 69 0.93 -11.57 12.24
CA GLU A 69 1.33 -11.74 10.83
C GLU A 69 2.84 -11.81 10.63
N SER A 70 3.61 -11.02 11.38
CA SER A 70 5.06 -10.91 11.17
C SER A 70 5.87 -10.76 12.45
N GLY A 71 5.19 -10.65 13.60
CA GLY A 71 5.84 -10.17 14.82
C GLY A 71 6.29 -8.71 14.71
N GLY A 72 5.71 -7.90 13.83
CA GLY A 72 6.20 -6.55 13.55
C GLY A 72 7.41 -6.47 12.65
N ASN A 73 7.77 -7.56 11.96
CA ASN A 73 8.85 -7.51 11.00
C ASN A 73 8.39 -7.00 9.63
N TYR A 74 8.70 -5.74 9.34
CA TYR A 74 8.37 -5.08 8.07
C TYR A 74 9.08 -5.69 6.84
N LYS A 75 10.13 -6.49 7.03
CA LYS A 75 10.93 -7.09 5.96
C LYS A 75 10.54 -8.55 5.63
N VAL A 76 9.51 -9.12 6.27
CA VAL A 76 9.10 -10.51 5.99
C VAL A 76 8.63 -10.65 4.55
N ASN A 77 9.18 -11.61 3.82
CA ASN A 77 8.77 -11.95 2.46
C ASN A 77 8.34 -13.41 2.37
N GLY A 78 7.04 -13.66 2.52
CA GLY A 78 6.47 -15.01 2.40
C GLY A 78 6.00 -15.32 0.98
N LYS A 79 5.64 -16.58 0.73
CA LYS A 79 5.07 -17.02 -0.57
C LYS A 79 3.78 -16.28 -0.90
N TRP A 80 2.88 -16.16 0.07
CA TRP A 80 1.51 -15.65 -0.12
C TRP A 80 1.35 -14.18 0.28
N GLY A 81 2.05 -13.75 1.34
CA GLY A 81 2.00 -12.38 1.86
C GLY A 81 3.39 -11.81 2.12
N SER A 82 3.49 -10.50 2.27
CA SER A 82 4.75 -9.86 2.67
C SER A 82 4.53 -8.60 3.50
N GLY A 83 5.61 -8.14 4.12
CA GLY A 83 5.60 -6.99 5.04
C GLY A 83 5.05 -7.32 6.42
N ALA A 84 4.92 -6.28 7.24
CA ALA A 84 4.49 -6.39 8.63
C ALA A 84 3.06 -6.94 8.79
N TYR A 85 2.23 -6.76 7.77
CA TYR A 85 0.80 -7.10 7.74
C TYR A 85 0.47 -8.27 6.82
N GLN A 86 1.48 -8.93 6.25
CA GLN A 86 1.34 -10.04 5.30
C GLN A 86 0.35 -9.75 4.16
N PHE A 87 0.47 -8.57 3.55
CA PHE A 87 -0.36 -8.21 2.41
C PHE A 87 -0.13 -9.15 1.23
N ILE A 88 -1.22 -9.64 0.64
CA ILE A 88 -1.22 -10.21 -0.71
C ILE A 88 -1.11 -9.06 -1.74
N GLN A 89 -0.55 -9.35 -2.92
CA GLN A 89 -0.21 -8.31 -3.90
C GLN A 89 -1.44 -7.51 -4.39
N SER A 90 -2.57 -8.17 -4.65
CA SER A 90 -3.78 -7.49 -5.12
C SER A 90 -4.35 -6.49 -4.10
N THR A 91 -4.34 -6.86 -2.82
CA THR A 91 -4.76 -5.97 -1.72
C THR A 91 -3.80 -4.80 -1.55
N TRP A 92 -2.49 -5.06 -1.67
CA TRP A 92 -1.46 -4.03 -1.64
C TRP A 92 -1.64 -3.02 -2.78
N ASP A 93 -1.75 -3.49 -4.02
CA ASP A 93 -1.91 -2.64 -5.20
C ASP A 93 -3.19 -1.80 -5.11
N SER A 94 -4.27 -2.38 -4.60
CA SER A 94 -5.51 -1.66 -4.30
C SER A 94 -5.30 -0.54 -3.27
N ALA A 95 -4.52 -0.78 -2.22
CA ALA A 95 -4.22 0.22 -1.21
C ALA A 95 -3.33 1.35 -1.77
N MET A 96 -2.31 1.02 -2.56
CA MET A 96 -1.40 2.00 -3.16
C MET A 96 -2.10 2.89 -4.19
N LYS A 97 -3.04 2.34 -4.97
CA LYS A 97 -3.91 3.13 -5.84
C LYS A 97 -4.80 4.10 -5.05
N GLN A 98 -5.37 3.64 -3.93
CA GLN A 98 -6.18 4.49 -3.06
C GLN A 98 -5.35 5.56 -2.32
N ALA A 99 -4.07 5.29 -2.06
CA ALA A 99 -3.12 6.22 -1.46
C ALA A 99 -2.54 7.25 -2.45
N ASP A 100 -2.87 7.15 -3.74
CA ASP A 100 -2.23 7.90 -4.83
C ASP A 100 -0.70 7.73 -4.86
N LYS A 101 -0.27 6.46 -4.79
CA LYS A 101 1.14 6.03 -4.70
C LYS A 101 1.51 5.04 -5.81
N PRO A 102 1.48 5.46 -7.09
CA PRO A 102 1.69 4.56 -8.23
C PRO A 102 3.06 3.89 -8.24
N GLU A 103 4.10 4.52 -7.67
CA GLU A 103 5.47 3.99 -7.57
C GLU A 103 5.56 2.71 -6.73
N TRP A 104 4.57 2.47 -5.86
CA TRP A 104 4.47 1.29 -5.00
C TRP A 104 3.54 0.20 -5.55
N VAL A 105 2.80 0.46 -6.63
CA VAL A 105 1.95 -0.54 -7.29
C VAL A 105 2.84 -1.59 -7.97
N GLY A 106 2.54 -2.88 -7.75
CA GLY A 106 3.35 -4.01 -8.23
C GLY A 106 4.63 -4.25 -7.43
N VAL A 107 4.97 -3.38 -6.48
CA VAL A 107 6.10 -3.57 -5.56
C VAL A 107 5.65 -4.44 -4.39
N ARG A 108 6.47 -5.42 -4.00
CA ARG A 108 6.14 -6.27 -2.85
C ARG A 108 6.24 -5.48 -1.55
N PRO A 109 5.27 -5.57 -0.63
CA PRO A 109 5.23 -4.80 0.62
C PRO A 109 6.53 -4.78 1.44
N HIS A 110 7.29 -5.88 1.52
CA HIS A 110 8.55 -5.93 2.28
C HIS A 110 9.66 -5.01 1.74
N LYS A 111 9.54 -4.51 0.51
CA LYS A 111 10.45 -3.49 -0.05
C LYS A 111 10.02 -2.08 0.35
N ALA A 112 8.75 -1.86 0.63
CA ALA A 112 8.23 -0.56 1.00
C ALA A 112 8.60 -0.18 2.43
N PRO A 113 8.90 1.11 2.69
CA PRO A 113 9.26 1.56 4.01
C PRO A 113 8.09 1.39 5.00
N PRO A 114 8.37 1.34 6.31
CA PRO A 114 7.37 1.09 7.34
C PRO A 114 6.16 2.02 7.28
N TYR A 115 6.37 3.31 7.01
CA TYR A 115 5.30 4.28 6.83
C TYR A 115 4.31 3.88 5.72
N VAL A 116 4.80 3.42 4.56
CA VAL A 116 3.94 3.06 3.42
C VAL A 116 3.15 1.78 3.73
N GLN A 117 3.77 0.81 4.42
CA GLN A 117 3.07 -0.39 4.86
C GLN A 117 1.97 -0.06 5.89
N ASP A 118 2.26 0.85 6.81
CA ASP A 118 1.32 1.34 7.81
C ASP A 118 0.15 2.09 7.18
N GLU A 119 0.42 2.96 6.21
CA GLU A 119 -0.61 3.66 5.43
C GLU A 119 -1.52 2.66 4.70
N ALA A 120 -0.93 1.67 4.02
CA ALA A 120 -1.67 0.60 3.36
C ALA A 120 -2.61 -0.13 4.34
N PHE A 121 -2.12 -0.42 5.56
CA PHE A 121 -2.92 -1.01 6.62
C PHE A 121 -4.12 -0.13 6.96
N TRP A 122 -3.90 1.15 7.24
CA TRP A 122 -4.99 2.04 7.64
C TRP A 122 -6.01 2.25 6.55
N ILE A 123 -5.58 2.38 5.29
CA ILE A 123 -6.48 2.46 4.14
C ILE A 123 -7.38 1.23 4.05
N LYS A 124 -6.80 0.02 4.20
CA LYS A 124 -7.57 -1.22 4.09
C LYS A 124 -8.40 -1.52 5.33
N ALA A 125 -7.92 -1.22 6.53
CA ALA A 125 -8.66 -1.44 7.77
C ALA A 125 -9.79 -0.40 7.94
N ASN A 126 -9.54 0.84 7.55
CA ASN A 126 -10.46 1.98 7.67
C ASN A 126 -10.69 2.68 6.32
N PRO A 127 -11.33 2.02 5.34
CA PRO A 127 -11.55 2.61 4.02
C PRO A 127 -12.51 3.81 4.05
N TYR A 128 -13.29 3.96 5.13
CA TYR A 128 -14.28 5.01 5.30
C TYR A 128 -14.08 5.75 6.64
N PRO A 129 -13.03 6.58 6.81
CA PRO A 129 -12.66 7.17 8.10
C PRO A 129 -13.70 8.12 8.71
N LYS A 130 -14.70 8.57 7.94
CA LYS A 130 -15.85 9.33 8.46
C LYS A 130 -16.96 8.45 9.05
N LYS A 131 -16.92 7.13 8.83
CA LYS A 131 -17.88 6.18 9.36
C LYS A 131 -17.33 5.54 10.64
N LYS A 132 -18.21 5.26 11.59
CA LYS A 132 -17.82 4.68 12.87
C LYS A 132 -17.34 3.23 12.67
N GLY A 133 -16.04 3.00 12.87
CA GLY A 133 -15.46 1.68 13.00
C GLY A 133 -14.58 1.25 11.82
N LEU A 134 -13.88 0.12 11.99
CA LEU A 134 -13.00 -0.45 10.98
C LEU A 134 -13.76 -1.32 9.98
N HIS A 135 -14.25 -0.72 8.90
CA HIS A 135 -15.05 -1.40 7.89
C HIS A 135 -14.28 -2.43 7.05
N GLY A 136 -12.94 -2.44 7.12
CA GLY A 136 -12.11 -3.45 6.45
C GLY A 136 -11.33 -4.37 7.39
N ARG A 137 -11.69 -4.41 8.68
CA ARG A 137 -11.12 -5.36 9.66
C ARG A 137 -11.16 -6.82 9.19
N SER A 138 -12.17 -7.21 8.41
CA SER A 138 -12.34 -8.57 7.90
C SER A 138 -11.20 -9.04 7.00
N HIS A 139 -10.38 -8.13 6.46
CA HIS A 139 -9.16 -8.52 5.73
C HIS A 139 -8.16 -9.31 6.59
N TRP A 140 -8.25 -9.18 7.92
CA TRP A 140 -7.39 -9.90 8.88
C TRP A 140 -8.19 -10.77 9.85
N SER A 141 -9.46 -11.09 9.56
CA SER A 141 -10.22 -11.97 10.45
C SER A 141 -9.77 -13.43 10.33
N SER A 142 -9.90 -14.16 11.43
CA SER A 142 -9.73 -15.62 11.49
C SER A 142 -10.61 -16.34 10.47
N SER A 143 -11.85 -15.87 10.31
CA SER A 143 -12.80 -16.38 9.33
C SER A 143 -12.36 -16.17 7.89
N HIS A 144 -11.66 -15.07 7.59
CA HIS A 144 -11.09 -14.82 6.27
C HIS A 144 -9.88 -15.72 6.04
N ALA A 145 -8.99 -15.83 7.03
CA ALA A 145 -7.82 -16.70 6.97
C ALA A 145 -8.19 -18.19 6.79
N ALA A 146 -9.26 -18.65 7.45
CA ALA A 146 -9.76 -20.01 7.36
C ALA A 146 -10.19 -20.41 5.93
N LYS A 147 -10.68 -19.46 5.12
CA LYS A 147 -11.02 -19.70 3.70
C LYS A 147 -9.82 -20.11 2.85
N PHE A 148 -8.61 -19.81 3.33
CA PHE A 148 -7.34 -20.17 2.70
C PHE A 148 -6.60 -21.30 3.44
N GLY A 149 -7.27 -21.98 4.37
CA GLY A 149 -6.70 -23.11 5.13
C GLY A 149 -5.79 -22.70 6.30
N PHE A 150 -5.71 -21.40 6.63
CA PHE A 150 -4.91 -20.94 7.77
C PHE A 150 -5.74 -20.95 9.06
N LYS A 151 -5.14 -21.44 10.16
CA LYS A 151 -5.74 -21.39 11.50
C LYS A 151 -5.14 -20.25 12.31
N THR A 152 -5.99 -19.35 12.80
CA THR A 152 -5.60 -18.21 13.62
C THR A 152 -6.74 -17.71 14.51
N PHE A 153 -6.46 -16.77 15.42
CA PHE A 153 -7.40 -16.01 16.22
C PHE A 153 -7.67 -14.60 15.67
N ASP A 154 -8.78 -14.00 16.10
CA ASP A 154 -9.18 -12.63 15.76
C ASP A 154 -8.50 -11.58 16.61
N CYS A 155 -8.26 -10.44 15.95
CA CYS A 155 -8.02 -9.14 16.56
C CYS A 155 -9.34 -8.33 16.45
#